data_AF-A0A8B5XF46-F1
#
_entry.id   AF-A0A8B5XF46-F1
#
_cell.length_a   1.000
_cell.length_b   1.000
_cell.length_c   1.000
_cell.angle_alpha   90.00
_cell.angle_beta   90.00
_cell.angle_gamma   90.00
#
_symmetry.space_group_name_H-M   'P 1'
#
loop_
_entity.id
_entity.type
_entity.pdbx_description
1 polymer ?
#
loop_
_entity_poly.entity_id
_entity_poly.type
_entity_poly.pdbx_seq_one_letter_code
_entity_poly.pdbx_strand_id
1 'polypeptide(L)'
;MQIINRSLVQQYAADHQRSATALHAWCQLVSSYDWPSVDALQAAFPGSTAHEDLVAFDIRGSSLFIVATVDLDQARIWVRDIQNHSEFRTESWKAMASKPGSSETSYDQLVADVPLRPIRDEGSQMAAASRIAQLLQYRDRSPDEQDYLDVLSLLLADYEARTVEIPAVSAAEIVRTLVQEHRLSQVEIIPLLGGKEKAMAILKGTRPLDVKQAVRCARYFHLPIETFMDPDDLVLELPRPSPRRR
;
A
#
# COMPACT_ATOMS: atom_id res chain seq x y z
N MET A 1 6.07 1.30 -4.68
CA MET A 1 5.22 2.52 -4.63
C MET A 1 5.14 3.08 -3.21
N GLN A 2 4.99 4.40 -3.06
CA GLN A 2 4.84 5.08 -1.78
C GLN A 2 3.35 5.18 -1.39
N ILE A 3 3.00 4.70 -0.20
CA ILE A 3 1.66 4.85 0.37
C ILE A 3 1.59 6.19 1.10
N ILE A 4 0.59 7.00 0.75
CA ILE A 4 0.25 8.27 1.38
C ILE A 4 -1.00 8.08 2.23
N ASN A 5 -1.05 8.74 3.39
CA ASN A 5 -2.12 8.60 4.39
C ASN A 5 -2.10 7.23 5.10
N ARG A 6 -0.89 6.74 5.43
CA ARG A 6 -0.69 5.50 6.20
C ARG A 6 -1.31 5.58 7.59
N SER A 7 -1.47 6.77 8.15
CA SER A 7 -2.15 6.95 9.44
C SER A 7 -3.58 6.40 9.44
N LEU A 8 -4.29 6.51 8.31
CA LEU A 8 -5.65 5.96 8.19
C LEU A 8 -5.66 4.44 8.32
N VAL A 9 -4.70 3.76 7.68
CA VAL A 9 -4.54 2.31 7.77
C VAL A 9 -4.17 1.90 9.19
N GLN A 10 -3.21 2.60 9.81
CA GLN A 10 -2.75 2.28 11.16
C GLN A 10 -3.84 2.50 12.22
N GLN A 11 -4.59 3.60 12.12
CA GLN A 11 -5.71 3.86 13.02
C GLN A 11 -6.78 2.77 12.89
N TYR A 12 -7.14 2.41 11.66
CA TYR A 12 -8.12 1.35 11.43
C TYR A 12 -7.64 -0.01 11.98
N ALA A 13 -6.36 -0.34 11.77
CA ALA A 13 -5.74 -1.56 12.29
C ALA A 13 -5.74 -1.61 13.83
N ALA A 14 -5.50 -0.47 14.50
CA ALA A 14 -5.55 -0.35 15.95
C ALA A 14 -6.97 -0.58 16.49
N ASP A 15 -7.98 -0.01 15.83
CA ASP A 15 -9.39 -0.15 16.21
C ASP A 15 -9.94 -1.56 15.90
N HIS A 16 -9.40 -2.24 14.88
CA HIS A 16 -9.86 -3.53 14.38
C HIS A 16 -8.74 -4.57 14.37
N GLN A 17 -8.30 -4.99 15.56
CA GLN A 17 -7.15 -5.90 15.75
C GLN A 17 -7.22 -7.20 14.92
N ARG A 18 -8.42 -7.70 14.59
CA ARG A 18 -8.59 -8.91 13.75
C ARG A 18 -8.13 -8.70 12.30
N SER A 19 -8.14 -7.47 11.83
CA SER A 19 -7.81 -7.09 10.45
C SER A 19 -6.40 -6.50 10.32
N ALA A 20 -5.74 -6.18 11.43
CA ALA A 20 -4.45 -5.49 11.45
C ALA A 20 -3.39 -6.20 10.59
N THR A 21 -3.19 -7.52 10.77
CA THR A 21 -2.21 -8.28 9.99
C THR A 21 -2.48 -8.22 8.48
N ALA A 22 -3.75 -8.29 8.07
CA ALA A 22 -4.12 -8.23 6.65
C ALA A 22 -3.88 -6.83 6.05
N LEU A 23 -4.17 -5.78 6.81
CA LEU A 23 -3.88 -4.40 6.43
C LEU A 23 -2.38 -4.14 6.30
N HIS A 24 -1.58 -4.63 7.25
CA HIS A 24 -0.12 -4.51 7.20
C HIS A 24 0.48 -5.30 6.03
N ALA A 25 -0.04 -6.51 5.76
CA ALA A 25 0.37 -7.30 4.60
C ALA A 25 0.07 -6.59 3.28
N TRP A 26 -1.10 -5.94 3.17
CA TRP A 26 -1.42 -5.11 2.02
C TRP A 26 -0.42 -3.95 1.87
N CYS A 27 -0.12 -3.23 2.94
CA CYS A 27 0.87 -2.15 2.91
C CYS A 27 2.24 -2.63 2.42
N GLN A 28 2.72 -3.78 2.93
CA GLN A 28 4.00 -4.35 2.55
C GLN A 28 4.01 -4.82 1.09
N LEU A 29 2.97 -5.52 0.64
CA LEU A 29 2.85 -5.99 -0.75
C LEU A 29 2.84 -4.81 -1.74
N VAL A 30 1.95 -3.85 -1.53
CA VAL A 30 1.79 -2.69 -2.42
C VAL A 30 3.07 -1.85 -2.47
N SER A 31 3.78 -1.72 -1.35
CA SER A 31 5.02 -0.94 -1.30
C SER A 31 6.24 -1.67 -1.89
N SER A 32 6.19 -3.01 -1.99
CA SER A 32 7.33 -3.84 -2.41
C SER A 32 7.69 -3.74 -3.90
N TYR A 33 6.81 -3.17 -4.72
CA TYR A 33 7.00 -3.09 -6.16
C TYR A 33 6.50 -1.74 -6.70
N ASP A 34 7.18 -1.23 -7.73
CA ASP A 34 6.69 -0.12 -8.53
C ASP A 34 5.88 -0.70 -9.68
N TRP A 35 4.56 -0.64 -9.53
CA TRP A 35 3.62 -1.30 -10.42
C TRP A 35 3.58 -0.58 -11.77
N PRO A 36 3.80 -1.28 -12.89
CA PRO A 36 3.87 -0.65 -14.21
C PRO A 36 2.50 -0.32 -14.81
N SER A 37 1.43 -0.94 -14.32
CA SER A 37 0.06 -0.75 -14.80
C SER A 37 -0.96 -1.16 -13.75
N VAL A 38 -2.20 -0.68 -13.90
CA VAL A 38 -3.33 -1.14 -13.07
C VAL A 38 -3.56 -2.63 -13.28
N ASP A 39 -3.40 -3.15 -14.51
CA ASP A 39 -3.51 -4.59 -14.77
C ASP A 39 -2.47 -5.42 -13.99
N ALA A 40 -1.23 -4.96 -13.87
CA ALA A 40 -0.20 -5.63 -13.09
C ALA A 40 -0.53 -5.60 -11.59
N LEU A 41 -1.08 -4.48 -11.11
CA LEU A 41 -1.58 -4.36 -9.74
C LEU A 41 -2.74 -5.33 -9.49
N GLN A 42 -3.75 -5.36 -10.37
CA GLN A 42 -4.89 -6.28 -10.26
C GLN A 42 -4.48 -7.74 -10.46
N ALA A 43 -3.40 -8.03 -11.19
CA ALA A 43 -2.86 -9.38 -11.30
C ALA A 43 -2.34 -9.90 -9.95
N ALA A 44 -1.75 -9.03 -9.12
CA ALA A 44 -1.32 -9.37 -7.75
C ALA A 44 -2.45 -9.27 -6.73
N PHE A 45 -3.48 -8.45 -7.00
CA PHE A 45 -4.68 -8.29 -6.19
C PHE A 45 -5.95 -8.61 -6.99
N PRO A 46 -6.18 -9.87 -7.41
CA PRO A 46 -7.34 -10.25 -8.23
C PRO A 46 -8.72 -9.99 -7.59
N GLY A 47 -8.80 -9.77 -6.28
CA GLY A 47 -10.02 -9.34 -5.59
C GLY A 47 -10.31 -7.83 -5.72
N SER A 48 -9.36 -7.05 -6.25
CA SER A 48 -9.52 -5.61 -6.39
C SER A 48 -10.42 -5.19 -7.55
N THR A 49 -11.12 -4.07 -7.37
CA THR A 49 -12.01 -3.47 -8.36
C THR A 49 -11.53 -2.06 -8.70
N ALA A 50 -11.18 -1.81 -9.96
CA ALA A 50 -10.80 -0.49 -10.46
C ALA A 50 -12.02 0.30 -10.96
N HIS A 51 -12.00 1.61 -10.76
CA HIS A 51 -12.98 2.56 -11.30
C HIS A 51 -12.31 3.93 -11.51
N GLU A 52 -12.09 4.30 -12.77
CA GLU A 52 -11.32 5.51 -13.14
C GLU A 52 -9.91 5.48 -12.50
N ASP A 53 -9.59 6.46 -11.66
CA ASP A 53 -8.32 6.58 -10.93
C ASP A 53 -8.32 5.86 -9.57
N LEU A 54 -9.45 5.28 -9.17
CA LEU A 54 -9.61 4.55 -7.93
C LEU A 54 -9.42 3.05 -8.11
N VAL A 55 -8.81 2.43 -7.11
CA VAL A 55 -8.79 0.98 -6.93
C VAL A 55 -9.27 0.66 -5.52
N ALA A 56 -10.29 -0.20 -5.44
CA ALA A 56 -10.75 -0.78 -4.21
C ALA A 56 -10.17 -2.20 -4.04
N PHE A 57 -9.35 -2.40 -3.02
CA PHE A 57 -8.70 -3.67 -2.72
C PHE A 57 -9.53 -4.46 -1.70
N ASP A 58 -9.99 -5.67 -2.05
CA ASP A 58 -10.56 -6.62 -1.08
C ASP A 58 -9.43 -7.08 -0.15
N ILE A 59 -9.50 -6.68 1.12
CA ILE A 59 -8.53 -7.11 2.13
C ILE A 59 -9.00 -8.47 2.64
N ARG A 60 -8.59 -9.52 1.93
CA ARG A 60 -9.02 -10.90 2.18
C ARG A 60 -8.73 -11.31 3.61
N GLY A 61 -9.69 -12.03 4.20
CA GLY A 61 -9.65 -12.44 5.61
C GLY A 61 -10.14 -11.37 6.60
N SER A 62 -10.45 -10.15 6.14
CA SER A 62 -10.91 -9.06 7.01
C SER A 62 -12.32 -8.50 6.71
N SER A 63 -12.94 -8.88 5.58
CA SER A 63 -14.22 -8.32 5.10
C SER A 63 -14.20 -6.79 4.90
N LEU A 64 -13.01 -6.25 4.65
CA LEU A 64 -12.75 -4.82 4.43
C LEU A 64 -12.30 -4.57 3.01
N PHE A 65 -12.48 -3.33 2.58
CA PHE A 65 -11.98 -2.81 1.33
C PHE A 65 -11.13 -1.57 1.62
N ILE A 66 -9.90 -1.53 1.11
CA ILE A 66 -9.13 -0.29 1.06
C ILE A 66 -9.46 0.39 -0.27
N VAL A 67 -10.00 1.60 -0.21
CA VAL A 67 -10.23 2.43 -1.40
C VAL A 67 -9.06 3.40 -1.52
N ALA A 68 -8.36 3.38 -2.65
CA ALA A 68 -7.22 4.24 -2.87
C ALA A 68 -7.20 4.84 -4.28
N THR A 69 -6.69 6.07 -4.40
CA THR A 69 -6.31 6.65 -5.69
C THR A 69 -4.92 6.14 -6.05
N VAL A 70 -4.74 5.64 -7.27
CA VAL A 70 -3.47 5.06 -7.74
C VAL A 70 -2.89 5.94 -8.83
N ASP A 71 -1.72 6.53 -8.57
CA ASP A 71 -0.93 7.28 -9.55
C ASP A 71 0.35 6.53 -9.85
N LEU A 72 0.35 5.90 -11.01
CA LEU A 72 1.45 5.06 -11.49
C LEU A 72 2.63 5.91 -11.97
N ASP A 73 2.38 7.10 -12.53
CA ASP A 73 3.43 7.99 -13.05
C ASP A 73 4.33 8.47 -11.92
N GLN A 74 3.75 8.71 -10.75
CA GLN A 74 4.48 9.16 -9.56
C GLN A 74 4.79 8.04 -8.57
N ALA A 75 4.43 6.80 -8.89
CA ALA A 75 4.54 5.65 -8.00
C ALA A 75 3.91 5.89 -6.61
N ARG A 76 2.76 6.57 -6.55
CA ARG A 76 2.02 6.86 -5.30
C ARG A 76 0.63 6.23 -5.23
N ILE A 77 0.26 5.84 -4.01
CA ILE A 77 -1.09 5.36 -3.70
C ILE A 77 -1.59 6.14 -2.49
N TRP A 78 -2.69 6.87 -2.64
CA TRP A 78 -3.34 7.58 -1.53
C TRP A 78 -4.49 6.77 -1.00
N VAL A 79 -4.41 6.37 0.27
CA VAL A 79 -5.53 5.71 0.95
C VAL A 79 -6.63 6.75 1.19
N ARG A 80 -7.76 6.57 0.51
CA ARG A 80 -8.91 7.49 0.53
C ARG A 80 -9.90 7.12 1.63
N ASP A 81 -10.15 5.82 1.79
CA ASP A 81 -11.11 5.29 2.74
C ASP A 81 -10.85 3.80 3.03
N ILE A 82 -11.38 3.30 4.15
CA ILE A 82 -11.41 1.88 4.49
C ILE A 82 -12.85 1.50 4.84
N GLN A 83 -13.46 0.69 3.98
CA GLN A 83 -14.87 0.37 4.06
C GLN A 83 -15.10 -1.08 4.46
N ASN A 84 -16.13 -1.35 5.25
CA ASN A 84 -16.61 -2.71 5.45
C ASN A 84 -17.45 -3.19 4.25
N HIS A 85 -17.73 -4.49 4.18
CA HIS A 85 -18.53 -5.07 3.10
C HIS A 85 -19.92 -4.41 2.88
N SER A 86 -20.58 -3.90 3.93
CA SER A 86 -21.89 -3.25 3.76
C SER A 86 -21.78 -1.87 3.12
N GLU A 87 -20.79 -1.07 3.53
CA GLU A 87 -20.48 0.23 2.96
C GLU A 87 -20.03 0.09 1.51
N PHE A 88 -19.12 -0.85 1.23
CA PHE A 88 -18.61 -1.07 -0.12
C PHE A 88 -19.71 -1.42 -1.12
N ARG A 89 -20.71 -2.21 -0.70
CA ARG A 89 -21.87 -2.58 -1.53
C ARG A 89 -22.79 -1.41 -1.89
N THR A 90 -22.72 -0.28 -1.18
CA THR A 90 -23.44 0.94 -1.57
C THR A 90 -22.83 1.62 -2.80
N GLU A 91 -21.60 1.21 -3.19
CA GLU A 91 -20.81 1.79 -4.26
C GLU A 91 -20.55 3.31 -4.12
N SER A 92 -20.74 3.86 -2.92
CA SER A 92 -20.54 5.28 -2.62
C SER A 92 -19.10 5.74 -2.89
N TRP A 93 -18.13 4.84 -2.73
CA TRP A 93 -16.73 5.09 -3.02
C TRP A 93 -16.47 5.48 -4.49
N LYS A 94 -17.29 5.03 -5.45
CA LYS A 94 -17.15 5.43 -6.86
C LYS A 94 -17.37 6.93 -7.05
N ALA A 95 -18.17 7.56 -6.20
CA ALA A 95 -18.38 9.01 -6.24
C ALA A 95 -17.15 9.80 -5.78
N MET A 96 -16.14 9.14 -5.19
CA MET A 96 -14.86 9.73 -4.84
C MET A 96 -13.88 9.78 -6.02
N ALA A 97 -14.23 9.17 -7.16
CA ALA A 97 -13.40 9.18 -8.36
C ALA A 97 -13.19 10.61 -8.83
N SER A 98 -12.00 10.87 -9.35
CA SER A 98 -11.63 12.21 -9.79
C SER A 98 -12.52 12.66 -10.94
N LYS A 99 -13.12 13.84 -10.79
CA LYS A 99 -13.95 14.48 -11.79
C LYS A 99 -13.06 15.18 -12.83
N PRO A 100 -13.54 15.34 -14.07
CA PRO A 100 -12.88 16.22 -15.03
C PRO A 100 -12.78 17.65 -14.49
N GLY A 101 -11.72 18.34 -14.89
CA GLY A 101 -11.42 19.71 -14.47
C GLY A 101 -10.39 19.80 -13.35
N SER A 102 -10.25 21.02 -12.83
CA SER A 102 -9.36 21.44 -11.75
C SER A 102 -10.13 22.27 -10.74
N SER A 103 -9.49 22.65 -9.63
CA SER A 103 -10.07 23.64 -8.71
C SER A 103 -9.90 25.08 -9.21
N GLU A 104 -9.16 25.28 -10.31
CA GLU A 104 -8.75 26.59 -10.85
C GLU A 104 -8.02 27.50 -9.82
N THR A 105 -7.52 26.90 -8.74
CA THR A 105 -6.84 27.62 -7.66
C THR A 105 -5.40 27.90 -8.07
N SER A 106 -4.94 29.15 -7.91
CA SER A 106 -3.54 29.49 -8.20
C SER A 106 -2.58 28.95 -7.15
N TYR A 107 -1.31 28.78 -7.50
CA TYR A 107 -0.29 28.31 -6.54
C TYR A 107 -0.26 29.14 -5.24
N ASP A 108 -0.31 30.47 -5.34
CA ASP A 108 -0.29 31.37 -4.19
C ASP A 108 -1.50 31.16 -3.25
N GLN A 109 -2.68 30.86 -3.82
CA GLN A 109 -3.86 30.53 -3.04
C GLN A 109 -3.74 29.16 -2.37
N LEU A 110 -3.19 28.16 -3.08
CA LEU A 110 -2.95 26.83 -2.51
C LEU A 110 -2.03 26.91 -1.27
N VAL A 111 -0.94 27.68 -1.37
CA VAL A 111 0.02 27.89 -0.28
C VAL A 111 -0.55 28.78 0.84
N ALA A 112 -1.41 29.74 0.51
CA ALA A 112 -2.09 30.55 1.52
C ALA A 112 -3.07 29.74 2.36
N ASP A 113 -3.80 28.80 1.74
CA ASP A 113 -4.76 27.91 2.42
C ASP A 113 -4.05 26.92 3.34
N VAL A 114 -3.05 26.21 2.82
CA VAL A 114 -2.23 25.25 3.58
C VAL A 114 -0.76 25.47 3.22
N PRO A 115 0.02 26.16 4.08
CA PRO A 115 1.41 26.44 3.79
C PRO A 115 2.27 25.17 3.71
N LEU A 116 3.12 25.07 2.69
CA LEU A 116 4.10 24.00 2.53
C LEU A 116 5.24 24.16 3.55
N ARG A 117 4.99 23.72 4.78
CA ARG A 117 5.94 23.69 5.89
C ARG A 117 6.13 22.26 6.38
N PRO A 118 7.28 21.93 6.99
CA PRO A 118 7.44 20.63 7.64
C PRO A 118 6.29 20.35 8.60
N ILE A 119 5.62 19.22 8.43
CA ILE A 119 4.54 18.76 9.31
C ILE A 119 5.19 18.25 10.61
N ARG A 120 4.66 18.69 11.76
CA ARG A 120 5.26 18.40 13.09
C ARG A 120 4.26 17.88 14.12
N ASP A 121 2.98 17.94 13.80
CA ASP A 121 1.89 17.64 14.70
C ASP A 121 0.70 17.06 13.92
N GLU A 122 -0.21 16.40 14.66
CA GLU A 122 -1.40 15.75 14.12
C GLU A 122 -2.37 16.74 13.45
N GLY A 123 -2.45 17.99 13.94
CA GLY A 123 -3.30 19.02 13.34
C GLY A 123 -2.83 19.39 11.94
N SER A 124 -1.54 19.66 11.80
CA SER A 124 -0.89 19.92 10.51
C SER A 124 -0.98 18.71 9.55
N GLN A 125 -0.84 17.49 10.08
CA GLN A 125 -1.02 16.25 9.30
C GLN A 125 -2.44 16.12 8.76
N MET A 126 -3.45 16.34 9.61
CA MET A 126 -4.86 16.27 9.21
C MET A 126 -5.21 17.34 8.17
N ALA A 127 -4.70 18.56 8.33
CA ALA A 127 -4.87 19.62 7.33
C ALA A 127 -4.23 19.25 5.97
N ALA A 128 -3.02 18.68 5.98
CA ALA A 128 -2.34 18.22 4.77
C ALA A 128 -3.12 17.08 4.08
N ALA A 129 -3.53 16.06 4.84
CA ALA A 129 -4.32 14.94 4.32
C ALA A 129 -5.66 15.40 3.74
N SER A 130 -6.36 16.33 4.41
CA SER A 130 -7.60 16.92 3.91
C SER A 130 -7.39 17.70 2.61
N ARG A 131 -6.33 18.51 2.53
CA ARG A 131 -6.03 19.29 1.31
C ARG A 131 -5.64 18.40 0.13
N ILE A 132 -4.81 17.38 0.36
CA ILE A 132 -4.53 16.33 -0.62
C ILE A 132 -5.83 15.70 -1.09
N ALA A 133 -6.72 15.35 -0.15
CA ALA A 133 -7.98 14.69 -0.47
C ALA A 133 -8.93 15.54 -1.32
N GLN A 134 -8.90 16.87 -1.18
CA GLN A 134 -9.63 17.83 -2.00
C GLN A 134 -9.07 17.91 -3.42
N LEU A 135 -7.75 17.99 -3.57
CA LEU A 135 -7.09 18.03 -4.88
C LEU A 135 -7.25 16.72 -5.66
N LEU A 136 -7.33 15.58 -4.97
CA LEU A 136 -7.64 14.27 -5.56
C LEU A 136 -9.12 14.10 -5.97
N GLN A 137 -9.94 15.16 -5.93
CA GLN A 137 -11.29 15.12 -6.54
C GLN A 137 -11.26 15.51 -8.01
N TYR A 138 -10.11 15.92 -8.53
CA TYR A 138 -9.92 16.48 -9.86
C TYR A 138 -8.82 15.71 -10.59
N ARG A 139 -9.09 15.28 -11.83
CA ARG A 139 -8.11 14.54 -12.66
C ARG A 139 -7.33 15.43 -13.62
N ASP A 140 -7.92 16.56 -14.04
CA ASP A 140 -7.30 17.49 -14.99
C ASP A 140 -6.67 18.68 -14.24
N ARG A 141 -5.92 18.36 -13.17
CA ARG A 141 -5.26 19.35 -12.32
C ARG A 141 -4.31 20.23 -13.12
N SER A 142 -4.26 21.52 -12.76
CA SER A 142 -3.30 22.44 -13.35
C SER A 142 -1.86 22.06 -12.95
N PRO A 143 -0.83 22.53 -13.69
CA PRO A 143 0.57 22.34 -13.27
C PRO A 143 0.84 22.82 -11.84
N ASP A 144 0.30 23.99 -11.47
CA ASP A 144 0.42 24.55 -10.11
C ASP A 144 -0.18 23.63 -9.04
N GLU A 145 -1.37 23.08 -9.31
CA GLU A 145 -2.04 22.15 -8.40
C GLU A 145 -1.29 20.84 -8.26
N GLN A 146 -0.74 20.33 -9.36
CA GLN A 146 0.03 19.09 -9.37
C GLN A 146 1.36 19.28 -8.60
N ASP A 147 2.10 20.35 -8.88
CA ASP A 147 3.34 20.68 -8.19
C ASP A 147 3.10 20.85 -6.68
N TYR A 148 2.03 21.53 -6.31
CA TYR A 148 1.64 21.71 -4.91
C TYR A 148 1.26 20.37 -4.26
N LEU A 149 0.44 19.54 -4.91
CA LEU A 149 0.04 18.22 -4.41
C LEU A 149 1.26 17.34 -4.17
N ASP A 150 2.26 17.42 -5.03
CA ASP A 150 3.46 16.62 -4.98
C ASP A 150 4.31 16.94 -3.76
N VAL A 151 4.56 18.24 -3.56
CA VAL A 151 5.32 18.68 -2.38
C VAL A 151 4.55 18.39 -1.10
N LEU A 152 3.23 18.63 -1.07
CA LEU A 152 2.43 18.35 0.13
C LEU A 152 2.37 16.85 0.46
N SER A 153 2.24 15.99 -0.56
CA SER A 153 2.25 14.53 -0.39
C SER A 153 3.60 14.04 0.12
N LEU A 154 4.71 14.62 -0.36
CA LEU A 154 6.05 14.33 0.14
C LEU A 154 6.20 14.72 1.62
N LEU A 155 5.73 15.90 2.01
CA LEU A 155 5.77 16.37 3.40
C LEU A 155 4.94 15.48 4.33
N LEU A 156 3.75 15.06 3.88
CA LEU A 156 2.91 14.13 4.63
C LEU A 156 3.60 12.77 4.78
N ALA A 157 4.15 12.22 3.70
CA ALA A 157 4.84 10.93 3.74
C ALA A 157 6.08 10.94 4.66
N ASP A 158 6.87 12.02 4.66
CA ASP A 158 8.02 12.22 5.54
C ASP A 158 7.62 12.29 7.02
N TYR A 159 6.52 12.99 7.32
CA TYR A 159 5.97 12.99 8.67
C TYR A 159 5.51 11.59 9.09
N GLU A 160 4.69 10.93 8.27
CA GLU A 160 4.19 9.58 8.56
C GLU A 160 5.32 8.56 8.70
N ALA A 161 6.44 8.70 7.97
CA ALA A 161 7.56 7.77 8.08
C ALA A 161 8.23 7.82 9.46
N ARG A 162 8.07 8.93 10.20
CA ARG A 162 8.64 9.13 11.54
C ARG A 162 7.65 8.83 12.65
N THR A 163 6.35 8.91 12.38
CA THR A 163 5.30 8.89 13.41
C THR A 163 4.34 7.70 13.27
N VAL A 164 4.21 7.13 12.08
CA VAL A 164 3.32 6.00 11.78
C VAL A 164 4.17 4.76 11.49
N GLU A 165 4.24 3.87 12.48
CA GLU A 165 4.81 2.55 12.29
C GLU A 165 3.74 1.60 11.73
N ILE A 166 4.03 1.01 10.56
CA ILE A 166 3.27 -0.13 10.03
C ILE A 166 4.08 -1.39 10.37
N PRO A 167 3.62 -2.24 11.30
CA PRO A 167 4.32 -3.47 11.66
C PRO A 167 4.58 -4.35 10.44
N ALA A 168 5.82 -4.77 10.23
CA ALA A 168 6.16 -5.69 9.16
C ALA A 168 5.47 -7.05 9.39
N VAL A 169 5.08 -7.70 8.29
CA VAL A 169 4.55 -9.06 8.33
C VAL A 169 5.59 -10.04 7.80
N SER A 170 5.62 -11.23 8.38
CA SER A 170 6.54 -12.29 7.95
C SER A 170 6.30 -12.69 6.50
N ALA A 171 7.33 -13.19 5.82
CA ALA A 171 7.22 -13.75 4.47
C ALA A 171 6.19 -14.89 4.40
N ALA A 172 6.05 -15.68 5.47
CA ALA A 172 5.04 -16.73 5.56
C ALA A 172 3.61 -16.17 5.50
N GLU A 173 3.38 -15.04 6.16
CA GLU A 173 2.09 -14.35 6.14
C GLU A 173 1.84 -13.69 4.78
N ILE A 174 2.85 -13.10 4.14
CA ILE A 174 2.74 -12.59 2.76
C ILE A 174 2.29 -13.69 1.79
N VAL A 175 2.92 -14.88 1.86
CA VAL A 175 2.51 -16.03 1.03
C VAL A 175 1.08 -16.44 1.35
N ARG A 176 0.69 -16.44 2.62
CA ARG A 176 -0.67 -16.77 3.03
C ARG A 176 -1.69 -15.79 2.47
N THR A 177 -1.40 -14.48 2.51
CA THR A 177 -2.21 -13.43 1.92
C THR A 177 -2.38 -13.65 0.42
N LEU A 178 -1.29 -13.87 -0.32
CA LEU A 178 -1.34 -14.11 -1.77
C LEU A 178 -2.09 -15.41 -2.12
N VAL A 179 -1.91 -16.47 -1.33
CA VAL A 179 -2.68 -17.72 -1.51
C VAL A 179 -4.20 -17.47 -1.36
N GLN A 180 -4.60 -16.65 -0.39
CA GLN A 180 -6.01 -16.31 -0.17
C GLN A 180 -6.56 -15.38 -1.25
N GLU A 181 -5.76 -14.42 -1.68
CA GLU A 181 -6.05 -13.47 -2.74
C GLU A 181 -6.31 -14.19 -4.07
N HIS A 182 -5.38 -15.05 -4.48
CA HIS A 182 -5.46 -15.83 -5.71
C HIS A 182 -6.34 -17.09 -5.59
N ARG A 183 -6.90 -17.38 -4.42
CA ARG A 183 -7.73 -18.58 -4.13
C ARG A 183 -7.04 -19.89 -4.51
N LEU A 184 -5.73 -19.97 -4.28
CA LEU A 184 -4.93 -21.11 -4.70
C LEU A 184 -5.37 -22.40 -4.01
N SER A 185 -5.46 -23.47 -4.78
CA SER A 185 -5.77 -24.80 -4.25
C SER A 185 -4.54 -25.45 -3.60
N GLN A 186 -4.75 -26.46 -2.75
CA GLN A 186 -3.63 -27.23 -2.19
C GLN A 186 -2.73 -27.85 -3.27
N VAL A 187 -3.31 -28.23 -4.42
CA VAL A 187 -2.58 -28.83 -5.54
C VAL A 187 -1.55 -27.85 -6.11
N GLU A 188 -1.85 -26.55 -6.10
CA GLU A 188 -0.95 -25.50 -6.58
C GLU A 188 0.08 -25.09 -5.52
N ILE A 189 -0.33 -25.05 -4.25
CA ILE A 189 0.54 -24.60 -3.16
C ILE A 189 1.63 -25.63 -2.83
N ILE A 190 1.32 -26.93 -2.88
CA ILE A 190 2.26 -28.01 -2.56
C ILE A 190 3.56 -27.94 -3.39
N PRO A 191 3.51 -27.89 -4.73
CA PRO A 191 4.72 -27.77 -5.55
C PRO A 191 5.41 -26.43 -5.36
N LEU A 192 4.67 -25.36 -5.04
CA LEU A 192 5.22 -24.03 -4.77
C LEU A 192 6.10 -24.01 -3.51
N LEU A 193 5.65 -24.70 -2.44
CA LEU A 193 6.31 -24.70 -1.13
C LEU A 193 7.14 -25.97 -0.84
N GLY A 194 7.21 -26.91 -1.79
CA GLY A 194 8.14 -28.04 -1.74
C GLY A 194 7.65 -29.22 -0.91
N GLY A 195 6.34 -29.50 -0.97
CA GLY A 195 5.70 -30.67 -0.34
C GLY A 195 4.59 -30.28 0.63
N LYS A 196 3.65 -31.21 0.85
CA LYS A 196 2.45 -30.98 1.68
C LYS A 196 2.77 -30.57 3.11
N GLU A 197 3.70 -31.27 3.77
CA GLU A 197 4.07 -30.99 5.16
C GLU A 197 4.68 -29.59 5.31
N LYS A 198 5.66 -29.25 4.46
CA LYS A 198 6.30 -27.93 4.46
C LYS A 198 5.31 -26.82 4.14
N ALA A 199 4.48 -27.01 3.12
CA ALA A 199 3.46 -26.05 2.72
C ALA A 199 2.52 -25.71 3.89
N MET A 200 2.00 -26.73 4.58
CA MET A 200 1.09 -26.52 5.70
C MET A 200 1.77 -25.88 6.90
N ALA A 201 3.04 -26.20 7.17
CA ALA A 201 3.81 -25.56 8.24
C ALA A 201 4.05 -24.06 7.96
N ILE A 202 4.36 -23.71 6.71
CA ILE A 202 4.56 -22.31 6.28
C ILE A 202 3.25 -21.53 6.34
N LEU A 203 2.15 -22.05 5.79
CA LEU A 203 0.85 -21.36 5.83
C LEU A 203 0.27 -21.21 7.25
N LYS A 204 0.75 -22.01 8.20
CA LYS A 204 0.43 -21.87 9.63
C LYS A 204 1.37 -20.91 10.37
N GLY A 205 2.41 -20.41 9.72
CA GLY A 205 3.42 -19.55 10.33
C GLY A 205 4.37 -20.28 11.29
N THR A 206 4.35 -21.61 11.35
CA THR A 206 5.22 -22.39 12.26
C THR A 206 6.59 -22.69 11.65
N ARG A 207 6.82 -22.26 10.40
CA ARG A 207 8.08 -22.44 9.66
C ARG A 207 8.30 -21.26 8.71
N PRO A 208 9.49 -20.65 8.67
CA PRO A 208 9.81 -19.60 7.72
C PRO A 208 10.02 -20.16 6.31
N LEU A 209 10.03 -19.27 5.30
CA LEU A 209 10.41 -19.63 3.94
C LEU A 209 11.93 -19.81 3.83
N ASP A 210 12.36 -20.79 3.03
CA ASP A 210 13.73 -20.85 2.53
C ASP A 210 13.89 -20.07 1.22
N VAL A 211 15.13 -19.70 0.86
CA VAL A 211 15.43 -18.93 -0.35
C VAL A 211 14.91 -19.61 -1.62
N LYS A 212 14.91 -20.95 -1.70
CA LYS A 212 14.40 -21.67 -2.88
C LYS A 212 12.87 -21.61 -2.97
N GLN A 213 12.17 -21.54 -1.85
CA GLN A 213 10.73 -21.28 -1.77
C GLN A 213 10.44 -19.83 -2.16
N ALA A 214 11.18 -18.85 -1.62
CA ALA A 214 11.05 -17.45 -1.98
C ALA A 214 11.21 -17.22 -3.49
N VAL A 215 12.25 -17.78 -4.11
CA VAL A 215 12.45 -17.73 -5.58
C VAL A 215 11.28 -18.31 -6.35
N ARG A 216 10.69 -19.42 -5.89
CA ARG A 216 9.53 -20.04 -6.56
C ARG A 216 8.28 -19.18 -6.41
N CYS A 217 8.04 -18.60 -5.22
CA CYS A 217 6.95 -17.66 -4.99
C CYS A 217 7.10 -16.41 -5.86
N ALA A 218 8.28 -15.79 -5.87
CA ALA A 218 8.60 -14.63 -6.71
C ALA A 218 8.27 -14.88 -8.19
N ARG A 219 8.69 -16.03 -8.73
CA ARG A 219 8.39 -16.42 -10.11
C ARG A 219 6.92 -16.70 -10.36
N TYR A 220 6.23 -17.32 -9.41
CA TYR A 220 4.82 -17.69 -9.56
C TYR A 220 3.90 -16.46 -9.51
N PHE A 221 4.15 -15.55 -8.55
CA PHE A 221 3.35 -14.34 -8.36
C PHE A 221 3.83 -13.16 -9.21
N HIS A 222 4.95 -13.30 -9.92
CA HIS A 222 5.58 -12.22 -10.69
C HIS A 222 5.91 -10.99 -9.83
N LEU A 223 6.36 -11.24 -8.60
CA LEU A 223 6.74 -10.22 -7.62
C LEU A 223 8.25 -10.30 -7.32
N PRO A 224 8.86 -9.19 -6.86
CA PRO A 224 10.25 -9.21 -6.40
C PRO A 224 10.48 -10.27 -5.32
N ILE A 225 11.71 -10.79 -5.24
CA ILE A 225 12.02 -11.86 -4.28
C ILE A 225 12.00 -11.33 -2.84
N GLU A 226 12.33 -10.06 -2.66
CA GLU A 226 12.35 -9.30 -1.42
C GLU A 226 10.98 -9.32 -0.73
N THR A 227 9.89 -9.38 -1.51
CA THR A 227 8.52 -9.55 -1.01
C THR A 227 8.32 -10.85 -0.21
N PHE A 228 9.15 -11.87 -0.47
CA PHE A 228 9.09 -13.19 0.16
C PHE A 228 10.26 -13.45 1.11
N MET A 229 10.95 -12.40 1.56
CA MET A 229 11.99 -12.48 2.57
C MET A 229 11.54 -11.77 3.85
N ASP A 230 11.98 -12.27 5.00
CA ASP A 230 11.74 -11.56 6.24
C ASP A 230 12.63 -10.31 6.30
N PRO A 231 12.17 -9.19 6.89
CA PRO A 231 12.94 -7.94 6.93
C PRO A 231 14.36 -8.11 7.50
N ASP A 232 14.53 -8.99 8.49
CA ASP A 232 15.81 -9.28 9.12
C ASP A 232 16.82 -9.94 8.15
N ASP A 233 16.33 -10.70 7.16
CA ASP A 233 17.17 -11.32 6.13
C ASP A 233 17.65 -10.30 5.09
N LEU A 234 16.90 -9.22 4.88
CA LEU A 234 17.24 -8.14 3.94
C LEU A 234 18.33 -7.19 4.48
N VAL A 235 18.49 -7.10 5.80
CA VAL A 235 19.46 -6.21 6.46
C VAL A 235 20.90 -6.73 6.34
N LEU A 236 21.10 -8.02 6.05
CA LEU A 236 22.43 -8.65 6.01
C LEU A 236 23.26 -8.32 4.76
N GLU A 237 22.71 -7.66 3.73
CA GLU A 237 23.40 -7.46 2.45
C GLU A 237 24.01 -6.06 2.20
N LEU A 238 23.81 -5.05 3.06
CA LEU A 238 24.50 -3.78 2.87
C LEU A 238 25.94 -3.86 3.41
N PRO A 239 26.99 -3.80 2.56
CA PRO A 239 28.36 -3.69 3.06
C PRO A 239 28.44 -2.43 3.93
N ARG A 240 28.85 -2.61 5.20
CA ARG A 240 29.10 -1.50 6.10
C ARG A 240 29.97 -0.48 5.37
N PRO A 241 29.57 0.80 5.27
CA PRO A 241 30.37 1.80 4.58
C PRO A 241 31.77 1.77 5.18
N SER A 242 32.77 1.54 4.34
CA SER A 242 34.16 1.50 4.78
C SER A 242 34.44 2.78 5.57
N PRO A 243 35.09 2.70 6.75
CA PRO A 243 35.37 3.89 7.54
C PRO A 243 36.12 4.88 6.64
N ARG A 244 35.52 6.05 6.41
CA ARG A 244 36.14 7.13 5.63
C ARG A 244 37.50 7.37 6.27
N ARG A 245 38.58 7.02 5.57
CA ARG A 245 39.93 7.43 5.96
C ARG A 245 39.92 8.96 5.96
N ARG A 246 40.17 9.52 7.14
CA ARG A 246 40.38 10.95 7.35
C ARG A 246 41.62 11.42 6.62
#